data_AF-A0A1H5KMV3-F1
#
_entry.id   AF-A0A1H5KMV3-F1
#
_cell.length_a   1.000
_cell.length_b   1.000
_cell.length_c   1.000
_cell.angle_alpha   90.00
_cell.angle_beta   90.00
_cell.angle_gamma   90.00
#
_symmetry.space_group_name_H-M   'P 1'
#
loop_
_entity.id
_entity.type
_entity.pdbx_description
1 polymer ?
#
loop_
_entity_poly.entity_id
_entity_poly.type
_entity_poly.pdbx_seq_one_letter_code
_entity_poly.pdbx_strand_id
1 'polypeptide(L)'
;MINSGINEIDNLIYPPGTCIPDTSIKTPLSSGEITFDNKFNQPLPSLVEAEFNGNAITVKALIFVESQIPLEVVKIKQLFSISNFGNCKLQFFIYCSEEVIKKLNNDKESNKGRYKAYKIDFSTEETKNFPKGISLENIKVVQTFVWNIDPETSRGTETVVKTSNT
;
A
#
# COMPACT_ATOMS: atom_id res chain seq x y z
N MET A 1 -14.45 -29.75 -27.86
CA MET A 1 -14.78 -28.83 -26.75
C MET A 1 -13.76 -29.06 -25.67
N ILE A 2 -12.75 -28.20 -25.56
CA ILE A 2 -11.78 -28.24 -24.46
C ILE A 2 -12.08 -27.02 -23.61
N ASN A 3 -12.62 -27.27 -22.42
CA ASN A 3 -12.92 -26.27 -21.42
C ASN A 3 -11.60 -25.94 -20.72
N SER A 4 -10.82 -25.00 -21.25
CA SER A 4 -9.65 -24.47 -20.57
C SER A 4 -10.12 -23.41 -19.57
N GLY A 5 -10.64 -23.87 -18.43
CA GLY A 5 -10.76 -23.05 -17.23
C GLY A 5 -9.36 -22.74 -16.75
N ILE A 6 -8.79 -21.63 -17.23
CA ILE A 6 -7.59 -21.05 -16.65
C ILE A 6 -8.04 -20.51 -15.30
N ASN A 7 -7.72 -21.23 -14.22
CA ASN A 7 -7.87 -20.71 -12.86
C ASN A 7 -6.98 -19.46 -12.77
N GLU A 8 -7.59 -18.27 -12.74
CA GLU A 8 -6.94 -16.95 -12.62
C GLU A 8 -6.18 -16.72 -11.29
N ILE A 9 -5.82 -17.77 -10.54
CA ILE A 9 -5.40 -17.65 -9.14
C ILE A 9 -3.95 -18.11 -8.87
N ASP A 10 -3.17 -18.51 -9.88
CA ASP A 10 -1.80 -19.05 -9.66
C ASP A 10 -0.63 -18.05 -9.83
N ASN A 11 -0.88 -16.75 -10.02
CA ASN A 11 0.19 -15.75 -10.16
C ASN A 11 0.12 -14.65 -9.08
N LEU A 12 0.02 -15.02 -7.80
CA LEU A 12 0.16 -14.04 -6.73
C LEU A 12 1.64 -13.61 -6.59
N ILE A 13 1.98 -12.46 -7.17
CA ILE A 13 3.33 -11.90 -7.05
C ILE A 13 3.41 -11.18 -5.70
N TYR A 14 4.22 -11.66 -4.77
CA TYR A 14 4.44 -10.96 -3.50
C TYR A 14 5.17 -9.63 -3.72
N PRO A 15 4.85 -8.57 -2.94
CA PRO A 15 5.57 -7.31 -3.07
C PRO A 15 7.05 -7.51 -2.70
N PRO A 16 7.96 -6.68 -3.25
CA PRO A 16 9.36 -6.72 -2.89
C PRO A 16 9.59 -6.13 -1.48
N GLY A 17 10.81 -6.31 -0.95
CA GLY A 17 11.24 -5.71 0.32
C GLY A 17 11.00 -6.59 1.54
N THR A 18 11.16 -5.98 2.73
CA THR A 18 11.05 -6.61 4.04
C THR A 18 9.75 -6.21 4.71
N CYS A 19 9.08 -7.15 5.39
CA CYS A 19 7.87 -6.84 6.16
C CYS A 19 8.21 -5.91 7.33
N ILE A 20 7.40 -4.87 7.52
CA ILE A 20 7.41 -4.12 8.79
C ILE A 20 6.62 -4.90 9.85
N PRO A 21 6.94 -4.77 11.14
CA PRO A 21 6.21 -5.48 12.20
C PRO A 21 4.73 -5.13 12.22
N ASP A 22 3.85 -6.13 12.41
CA ASP A 22 2.40 -5.91 12.48
C ASP A 22 2.02 -4.95 13.63
N THR A 23 2.81 -4.91 14.71
CA THR A 23 2.64 -3.96 15.83
C THR A 23 2.85 -2.50 15.43
N SER A 24 3.51 -2.25 14.30
CA SER A 24 3.76 -0.91 13.74
C SER A 24 2.69 -0.50 12.72
N ILE A 25 1.70 -1.36 12.47
CA ILE A 25 0.60 -1.12 11.53
C ILE A 25 -0.69 -1.02 12.34
N LYS A 26 -1.39 0.11 12.24
CA LYS A 26 -2.72 0.24 12.83
C LYS A 26 -3.76 -0.45 11.95
N THR A 27 -4.82 -0.93 12.60
CA THR A 27 -6.01 -1.44 11.90
C THR A 27 -6.51 -0.41 10.89
N PRO A 28 -6.76 -0.80 9.62
CA PRO A 28 -7.37 0.07 8.62
C PRO A 28 -8.67 0.71 9.13
N LEU A 29 -8.79 2.01 8.98
CA LEU A 29 -9.99 2.75 9.38
C LEU A 29 -10.81 3.13 8.13
N SER A 30 -12.03 2.60 8.04
CA SER A 30 -12.99 3.03 7.00
C SER A 30 -13.25 4.53 7.13
N SER A 31 -13.05 5.26 6.04
CA SER A 31 -13.12 6.73 5.98
C SER A 31 -14.21 7.23 5.03
N GLY A 32 -15.01 6.32 4.46
CA GLY A 32 -16.14 6.65 3.60
C GLY A 32 -16.28 5.71 2.40
N GLU A 33 -17.30 5.99 1.59
CA GLU A 33 -17.58 5.27 0.34
C GLU A 33 -17.68 6.27 -0.81
N ILE A 34 -17.19 5.88 -1.98
CA ILE A 34 -17.29 6.66 -3.21
C ILE A 34 -17.83 5.75 -4.30
N THR A 35 -18.77 6.26 -5.09
CA THR A 35 -19.30 5.57 -6.26
C THR A 35 -19.00 6.39 -7.50
N PHE A 36 -18.52 5.73 -8.54
CA PHE A 36 -18.31 6.33 -9.85
C PHE A 36 -19.22 5.66 -10.88
N ASP A 37 -19.88 6.47 -11.71
CA ASP A 37 -20.76 5.96 -12.77
C ASP A 37 -19.98 5.22 -13.87
N ASN A 38 -18.69 5.57 -14.02
CA ASN A 38 -17.78 4.99 -15.00
C ASN A 38 -16.72 4.12 -14.32
N LYS A 39 -16.30 3.06 -15.02
CA LYS A 39 -15.19 2.21 -14.56
C LYS A 39 -13.86 2.91 -14.72
N PHE A 40 -13.01 2.77 -13.71
CA PHE A 40 -11.58 2.94 -13.90
C PHE A 40 -10.97 1.59 -14.26
N ASN A 41 -10.29 1.53 -15.41
CA ASN A 41 -9.44 0.38 -15.78
C ASN A 41 -8.08 0.42 -15.05
N GLN A 42 -7.99 1.21 -13.98
CA GLN A 42 -6.78 1.37 -13.19
C GLN A 42 -7.13 1.67 -11.73
N PRO A 43 -6.29 1.23 -10.78
CA PRO A 43 -6.42 1.60 -9.38
C PRO A 43 -6.44 3.12 -9.20
N LEU A 44 -7.28 3.59 -8.26
CA LEU A 44 -7.30 4.98 -7.85
C LEU A 44 -6.00 5.33 -7.11
N PRO A 45 -5.42 6.51 -7.34
CA PRO A 45 -4.20 6.93 -6.65
C PRO A 45 -4.45 7.03 -5.14
N SER A 46 -3.47 6.59 -4.34
CA SER A 46 -3.50 6.81 -2.90
C SER A 46 -3.08 8.24 -2.57
N LEU A 47 -3.54 8.76 -1.43
CA LEU A 47 -3.01 10.01 -0.86
C LEU A 47 -2.12 9.66 0.32
N VAL A 48 -0.92 10.25 0.39
CA VAL A 48 0.11 9.87 1.37
C VAL A 48 0.67 11.09 2.07
N GLU A 49 0.77 11.00 3.38
CA GLU A 49 1.59 11.88 4.21
C GLU A 49 2.64 11.05 4.95
N ALA A 50 3.86 11.58 5.02
CA ALA A 50 4.96 10.97 5.76
C ALA A 50 5.68 12.01 6.64
N GLU A 51 6.00 11.61 7.86
CA GLU A 51 6.64 12.46 8.87
C GLU A 51 7.74 11.69 9.60
N PHE A 52 8.92 12.30 9.71
CA PHE A 52 10.00 11.79 10.54
C PHE A 52 9.96 12.47 11.90
N ASN A 53 9.82 11.67 12.96
CA ASN A 53 9.65 12.13 14.34
C ASN A 53 10.93 11.97 15.20
N GLY A 54 12.10 11.84 14.56
CA GLY A 54 13.40 11.67 15.22
C GLY A 54 13.89 10.23 15.27
N ASN A 55 13.00 9.25 15.47
CA ASN A 55 13.37 7.83 15.53
C ASN A 55 12.67 6.98 14.47
N ALA A 56 11.47 7.39 14.04
CA ALA A 56 10.64 6.63 13.11
C ALA A 56 10.12 7.52 11.98
N ILE A 57 9.80 6.90 10.85
CA ILE A 57 8.97 7.51 9.81
C ILE A 57 7.55 7.02 10.01
N THR A 58 6.63 7.94 10.32
CA THR A 58 5.20 7.69 10.38
C THR A 58 4.57 8.00 9.04
N VAL A 59 3.74 7.10 8.54
CA VAL A 59 3.07 7.23 7.24
C VAL A 59 1.56 7.09 7.45
N LYS A 60 0.80 8.00 6.85
CA LYS A 60 -0.65 7.95 6.75
C LYS A 60 -1.00 7.85 5.27
N ALA A 61 -1.67 6.78 4.88
CA ALA A 61 -2.12 6.55 3.51
C ALA A 61 -3.65 6.46 3.46
N LEU A 62 -4.28 7.23 2.57
CA LEU A 62 -5.67 7.02 2.17
C LEU A 62 -5.67 6.19 0.88
N ILE A 63 -6.27 5.01 0.95
CA ILE A 63 -6.39 4.10 -0.19
C ILE A 63 -7.86 3.86 -0.53
N PHE A 64 -8.13 3.51 -1.78
CA PHE A 64 -9.46 3.13 -2.24
C PHE A 64 -9.44 1.67 -2.65
N VAL A 65 -10.43 0.92 -2.18
CA VAL A 65 -10.57 -0.51 -2.47
C VAL A 65 -11.93 -0.72 -3.13
N GLU A 66 -11.94 -1.29 -4.33
CA GLU A 66 -13.17 -1.59 -5.09
C GLU A 66 -13.86 -2.84 -4.53
N SER A 67 -14.39 -2.73 -3.33
CA SER A 67 -15.09 -3.79 -2.61
C SER A 67 -15.89 -3.18 -1.47
N GLN A 68 -16.99 -3.84 -1.14
CA GLN A 68 -17.84 -3.53 0.00
C GLN A 68 -17.53 -4.42 1.21
N ILE A 69 -16.68 -5.44 1.05
CA ILE A 69 -16.17 -6.22 2.18
C ILE A 69 -15.22 -5.36 3.02
N PRO A 70 -15.39 -5.30 4.35
CA PRO A 70 -14.48 -4.57 5.22
C PRO A 70 -13.03 -5.04 5.11
N LEU A 71 -12.11 -4.10 4.97
CA LEU A 71 -10.68 -4.35 5.08
C LEU A 71 -10.26 -4.23 6.56
N GLU A 72 -9.99 -5.37 7.21
CA GLU A 72 -9.68 -5.41 8.64
C GLU A 72 -8.18 -5.47 8.96
N VAL A 73 -7.39 -6.07 8.05
CA VAL A 73 -5.96 -6.27 8.26
C VAL A 73 -5.23 -6.01 6.95
N VAL A 74 -4.13 -5.28 7.03
CA VAL A 74 -3.16 -5.11 5.95
C VAL A 74 -1.78 -5.49 6.43
N LYS A 75 -0.93 -5.88 5.49
CA LYS A 75 0.50 -6.07 5.67
C LYS A 75 1.24 -5.05 4.83
N ILE A 76 2.44 -4.68 5.28
CA ILE A 76 3.25 -3.70 4.59
C ILE A 76 4.68 -4.22 4.43
N LYS A 77 5.19 -4.17 3.20
CA LYS A 77 6.62 -4.36 2.94
C LYS A 77 7.30 -3.03 2.65
N GLN A 78 8.52 -2.90 3.12
CA GLN A 78 9.40 -1.75 2.93
C GLN A 78 10.56 -2.12 2.01
N LEU A 79 10.86 -1.24 1.06
CA LEU A 79 12.04 -1.33 0.20
C LEU A 79 12.77 0.01 0.16
N PHE A 80 14.09 -0.03 0.40
CA PHE A 80 14.95 1.12 0.17
C PHE A 80 15.25 1.28 -1.31
N SER A 81 15.23 2.52 -1.80
CA SER A 81 15.61 2.88 -3.17
C SER A 81 16.20 4.29 -3.20
N ILE A 82 16.75 4.66 -4.35
CA ILE A 82 17.15 6.04 -4.64
C ILE A 82 16.13 6.62 -5.62
N SER A 83 15.62 7.82 -5.35
CA SER A 83 14.70 8.49 -6.28
C SER A 83 15.43 8.94 -7.55
N ASN A 84 14.67 9.30 -8.59
CA ASN A 84 15.24 9.80 -9.85
C ASN A 84 16.07 11.10 -9.67
N PHE A 85 15.93 11.77 -8.52
CA PHE A 85 16.66 12.98 -8.16
C PHE A 85 17.82 12.72 -7.20
N GLY A 86 18.19 11.44 -6.95
CA GLY A 86 19.30 11.08 -6.07
C GLY A 86 18.97 11.09 -4.57
N ASN A 87 17.71 11.29 -4.20
CA ASN A 87 17.31 11.30 -2.80
C ASN A 87 17.08 9.88 -2.25
N CYS A 88 17.46 9.63 -1.00
CA CYS A 88 17.12 8.39 -0.33
C CYS A 88 15.60 8.27 -0.17
N LYS A 89 15.04 7.14 -0.61
CA LYS A 89 13.62 6.89 -0.70
C LYS A 89 13.23 5.57 -0.05
N LEU A 90 12.11 5.55 0.66
CA LEU A 90 11.43 4.33 1.06
C LEU A 90 10.17 4.10 0.23
N GLN A 91 10.03 2.88 -0.27
CA GLN A 91 8.83 2.40 -0.92
C GLN A 91 8.09 1.46 0.05
N PHE A 92 6.80 1.68 0.25
CA PHE A 92 5.93 0.84 1.07
C PHE A 92 4.88 0.17 0.20
N PHE A 93 4.74 -1.13 0.31
CA PHE A 93 3.76 -1.92 -0.44
C PHE A 93 2.70 -2.44 0.52
N ILE A 94 1.50 -1.88 0.45
CA ILE A 94 0.34 -2.23 1.26
C ILE A 94 -0.38 -3.38 0.55
N TYR A 95 -0.49 -4.54 1.20
CA TYR A 95 -1.08 -5.75 0.63
C TYR A 95 -1.88 -6.52 1.68
N CYS A 96 -2.67 -7.50 1.23
CA CYS A 96 -3.46 -8.38 2.10
C CYS A 96 -3.02 -9.85 1.96
N SER A 97 -3.53 -10.72 2.83
CA SER A 97 -3.40 -12.16 2.63
C SER A 97 -4.17 -12.61 1.39
N GLU A 98 -3.78 -13.76 0.83
CA GLU A 98 -4.42 -14.31 -0.37
C GLU A 98 -5.92 -14.54 -0.17
N GLU A 99 -6.32 -14.97 1.02
CA GLU A 99 -7.72 -15.20 1.38
C GLU A 99 -8.55 -13.92 1.34
N VAL A 100 -7.99 -12.80 1.83
CA VAL A 100 -8.64 -11.50 1.79
C VAL A 100 -8.72 -11.01 0.34
N ILE A 101 -7.64 -11.14 -0.43
CA ILE A 101 -7.62 -10.76 -1.86
C ILE A 101 -8.71 -11.50 -2.63
N LYS A 102 -8.85 -12.82 -2.43
CA LYS A 102 -9.91 -13.62 -3.07
C LYS A 102 -11.30 -13.09 -2.72
N LYS A 103 -11.54 -12.75 -1.45
CA LYS A 103 -12.83 -12.17 -1.00
C LYS A 103 -13.10 -10.82 -1.67
N LEU A 104 -12.11 -9.92 -1.66
CA LEU A 104 -12.24 -8.59 -2.27
C LEU A 104 -12.50 -8.69 -3.79
N ASN A 105 -11.80 -9.58 -4.49
CA ASN A 105 -11.99 -9.79 -5.93
C ASN A 105 -13.37 -10.36 -6.28
N ASN A 106 -13.87 -11.32 -5.48
CA ASN A 106 -15.21 -11.85 -5.68
C ASN A 106 -16.29 -10.79 -5.46
N ASP A 107 -16.09 -9.89 -4.49
CA ASP A 107 -17.04 -8.79 -4.22
C ASP A 107 -16.99 -7.70 -5.29
N LYS A 108 -15.79 -7.40 -5.82
CA LYS A 108 -15.57 -6.44 -6.92
C LYS A 108 -16.47 -6.73 -8.10
N GLU A 109 -16.70 -8.00 -8.45
CA GLU A 109 -17.57 -8.37 -9.58
C GLU A 109 -19.01 -7.86 -9.43
N SER A 110 -19.53 -7.83 -8.20
CA SER A 110 -20.90 -7.37 -7.89
C SER A 110 -20.97 -5.88 -7.52
N ASN A 111 -19.84 -5.26 -7.19
CA ASN A 111 -19.76 -3.89 -6.68
C ASN A 111 -18.86 -2.98 -7.54
N LYS A 112 -18.78 -3.24 -8.84
CA LYS A 112 -17.96 -2.46 -9.78
C LYS A 112 -18.28 -0.96 -9.67
N GLY A 113 -17.23 -0.13 -9.60
CA GLY A 113 -17.36 1.32 -9.46
C GLY A 113 -17.65 1.81 -8.04
N ARG A 114 -17.85 0.91 -7.07
CA ARG A 114 -18.07 1.26 -5.65
C ARG A 114 -16.82 0.99 -4.84
N TYR A 115 -16.24 2.06 -4.29
CA TYR A 115 -14.99 2.03 -3.56
C TYR A 115 -15.22 2.35 -2.08
N LYS A 116 -14.55 1.60 -1.20
CA LYS A 116 -14.37 1.98 0.20
C LYS A 116 -13.02 2.66 0.37
N ALA A 117 -13.05 3.82 1.03
CA ALA A 117 -11.85 4.55 1.40
C ALA A 117 -11.34 4.06 2.75
N TYR A 118 -10.05 3.73 2.83
CA TYR A 118 -9.41 3.30 4.07
C TYR A 118 -8.22 4.19 4.39
N LYS A 119 -8.17 4.66 5.63
CA LYS A 119 -6.99 5.28 6.20
C LYS A 119 -6.12 4.20 6.83
N ILE A 120 -4.87 4.10 6.36
CA ILE A 120 -3.85 3.17 6.82
C ILE A 120 -2.75 3.99 7.50
N ASP A 121 -2.61 3.80 8.81
CA ASP A 121 -1.57 4.45 9.61
C ASP A 121 -0.53 3.42 10.03
N PHE A 122 0.73 3.69 9.75
CA PHE A 122 1.83 2.83 10.16
C PHE A 122 3.10 3.62 10.41
N SER A 123 4.07 3.01 11.09
CA SER A 123 5.40 3.59 11.27
C SER A 123 6.49 2.56 10.99
N THR A 124 7.70 3.04 10.76
CA THR A 124 8.87 2.17 10.62
C THR A 124 10.10 2.79 11.29
N GLU A 125 10.81 1.93 12.02
CA GLU A 125 12.17 2.16 12.54
C GLU A 125 13.18 1.25 11.82
N GLU A 126 12.73 0.49 10.81
CA GLU A 126 13.51 -0.56 10.16
C GLU A 126 14.54 0.02 9.19
N THR A 127 15.79 -0.40 9.37
CA THR A 127 16.97 0.03 8.60
C THR A 127 17.81 -1.13 8.05
N LYS A 128 17.39 -2.39 8.27
CA LYS A 128 18.16 -3.62 7.96
C LYS A 128 18.69 -3.70 6.52
N ASN A 129 17.97 -3.14 5.55
CA ASN A 129 18.36 -3.18 4.14
C ASN A 129 18.94 -1.84 3.64
N PHE A 130 19.33 -0.93 4.54
CA PHE A 130 19.90 0.34 4.14
C PHE A 130 21.39 0.16 3.79
N PRO A 131 21.89 0.89 2.78
CA PRO A 131 23.32 0.96 2.53
C PRO A 131 24.08 1.48 3.76
N LYS A 132 25.35 1.07 3.90
CA LYS A 132 26.20 1.52 5.01
C LYS A 132 26.26 3.06 5.05
N GLY A 133 25.99 3.63 6.23
CA GLY A 133 26.03 5.08 6.45
C GLY A 133 24.71 5.80 6.13
N ILE A 134 23.67 5.07 5.73
CA ILE A 134 22.32 5.61 5.55
C ILE A 134 21.45 5.23 6.75
N SER A 135 20.76 6.22 7.31
CA SER A 135 19.82 6.13 8.42
C SER A 135 18.46 6.73 8.03
N LEU A 136 17.45 6.64 8.91
CA LEU A 136 16.10 7.12 8.63
C LEU A 136 16.02 8.63 8.39
N GLU A 137 16.85 9.42 9.05
CA GLU A 137 16.96 10.88 8.86
C GLU A 137 17.39 11.28 7.43
N ASN A 138 18.06 10.35 6.71
CA ASN A 138 18.48 10.59 5.34
C ASN A 138 17.32 10.37 4.35
N ILE A 139 16.26 9.67 4.73
CA ILE A 139 15.11 9.43 3.86
C ILE A 139 14.36 10.73 3.65
N LYS A 140 14.33 11.21 2.40
CA LYS A 140 13.63 12.44 2.02
C LYS A 140 12.31 12.18 1.31
N VAL A 141 12.13 10.97 0.80
CA VAL A 141 10.99 10.61 -0.03
C VAL A 141 10.38 9.31 0.46
N VAL A 142 9.05 9.28 0.53
CA VAL A 142 8.27 8.07 0.75
C VAL A 142 7.37 7.86 -0.44
N GLN A 143 7.26 6.62 -0.91
CA GLN A 143 6.30 6.22 -1.93
C GLN A 143 5.50 5.04 -1.42
N THR A 144 4.17 5.11 -1.42
CA THR A 144 3.34 3.97 -1.03
C THR A 144 2.70 3.37 -2.25
N PHE A 145 2.49 2.06 -2.27
CA PHE A 145 1.84 1.32 -3.33
C PHE A 145 0.74 0.45 -2.73
N VAL A 146 -0.43 0.43 -3.35
CA VAL A 146 -1.44 -0.60 -3.07
C VAL A 146 -1.09 -1.80 -3.94
N TRP A 147 -0.75 -2.94 -3.34
CA TRP A 147 -0.21 -4.11 -4.01
C TRP A 147 -1.16 -5.31 -3.93
N ASN A 148 -1.60 -5.82 -5.07
CA ASN A 148 -2.52 -6.95 -5.24
C ASN A 148 -3.86 -6.86 -4.47
N ILE A 149 -4.16 -5.73 -3.82
CA ILE A 149 -5.51 -5.43 -3.30
C ILE A 149 -6.44 -5.03 -4.47
N ASP A 150 -5.86 -4.63 -5.61
CA ASP A 150 -6.54 -4.46 -6.90
C ASP A 150 -5.89 -5.44 -7.91
N PRO A 151 -6.67 -6.34 -8.55
CA PRO A 151 -6.15 -7.51 -9.28
C PRO A 151 -5.26 -7.20 -10.49
N GLU A 152 -5.30 -5.99 -11.05
CA GLU A 152 -4.64 -5.74 -12.35
C GLU A 152 -3.30 -5.01 -12.28
N THR A 153 -3.00 -4.17 -11.28
CA THR A 153 -1.66 -3.56 -11.15
C THR A 153 -1.43 -2.96 -9.76
N SER A 154 -0.18 -2.97 -9.27
CA SER A 154 0.21 -2.14 -8.12
C SER A 154 0.59 -0.73 -8.56
N ARG A 155 0.08 0.29 -7.87
CA ARG A 155 0.36 1.71 -8.18
C ARG A 155 0.67 2.48 -6.93
N GLY A 156 1.63 3.40 -7.05
CA GLY A 156 2.11 4.14 -5.89
C GLY A 156 2.21 5.63 -6.03
N THR A 157 2.02 6.29 -4.90
CA THR A 157 2.04 7.75 -4.73
C THR A 157 3.29 8.13 -3.95
N GLU A 158 4.03 9.10 -4.47
CA GLU A 158 5.28 9.63 -3.89
C GLU A 158 5.00 10.94 -3.13
N THR A 159 5.65 11.12 -1.98
CA THR A 159 5.55 12.30 -1.14
C THR A 159 6.88 12.60 -0.44
N VAL A 160 7.09 13.86 -0.06
CA VAL A 160 8.28 14.29 0.68
C VAL A 160 8.06 14.03 2.16
N VAL A 161 9.09 13.52 2.83
CA VAL A 161 9.07 13.32 4.29
C VAL A 161 9.23 14.67 4.98
N LYS A 162 8.24 15.04 5.80
CA LYS A 162 8.29 16.23 6.64
C LYS A 162 9.03 15.93 7.95
N THR A 163 9.76 16.90 8.50
CA THR A 163 10.37 16.78 9.83
C THR A 163 9.53 17.53 10.85
N SER A 164 9.19 16.89 11.96
CA SER A 164 8.53 17.57 13.08
C SER A 164 9.55 18.47 13.77
N ASN A 165 9.27 19.78 13.87
CA ASN A 165 10.04 20.65 14.76
C ASN A 165 9.53 20.43 16.19
N THR A 166 10.34 19.77 17.03
CA THR A 166 10.19 19.81 18.50
C THR A 166 10.69 21.13 19.06
#